data_AF-A0A936KX10-F1
#
_entry.id   AF-A0A936KX10-F1
#
_cell.length_a   1.000
_cell.length_b   1.000
_cell.length_c   1.000
_cell.angle_alpha   90.00
_cell.angle_beta   90.00
_cell.angle_gamma   90.00
#
_symmetry.space_group_name_H-M   'P 1'
#
loop_
_entity.id
_entity.type
_entity.pdbx_description
1 polymer ?
#
loop_
_entity_poly.entity_id
_entity_poly.type
_entity_poly.pdbx_seq_one_letter_code
_entity_poly.pdbx_strand_id
1 'polypeptide(L)'
;MAVAALDSTDKLADFSNYGTWVDISAPGTEIMSTVTNNEYGKMSGTSMACPQVSGVAALIVSQFKNSGITPDQVRNRIQGLADDIDDKNPLFKHKLGAGRINAFKALHDAGTIPPSAITNLQAISSEQLSVTIAWTTPLSRISDSINTISQYECRYSNMPITADNFENATEFDLFKPSKNTISDTAIITGLQSDTVYYIAIKTIDAFSNKSTLSNIATIRTSRAPKAVFSQTEVNLSMQPSQDSLIHITITNAGKDTLTINQHYQNETAISDKYLQSANSQTANQPVILVVDNRDSTMFKLVEMNPFNGKIYSSRQLPLGEDLDYPTMAIAYDGNFIYINKSKFSKKGYILVFDKQLQLLDSIPAPHTMIVNDIAVNNGKVYILDNWEPYLTELDIRTKTVSQLIKHRVEYGWG
;
A
#
# COMPACT_ATOMS: atom_id res chain seq x y z
N MET A 1 -11.05 -5.79 -27.74
CA MET A 1 -11.85 -5.19 -26.66
C MET A 1 -12.32 -6.30 -25.75
N ALA A 2 -12.30 -6.11 -24.43
CA ALA A 2 -12.89 -7.05 -23.47
C ALA A 2 -14.39 -6.75 -23.25
N VAL A 3 -15.25 -7.78 -23.38
CA VAL A 3 -16.72 -7.62 -23.35
C VAL A 3 -17.31 -8.38 -22.16
N ALA A 4 -18.00 -7.66 -21.28
CA ALA A 4 -18.81 -8.26 -20.20
C ALA A 4 -20.24 -8.55 -20.67
N ALA A 5 -20.90 -9.51 -20.03
CA ALA A 5 -22.28 -9.90 -20.33
C ALA A 5 -23.26 -9.27 -19.34
N LEU A 6 -24.37 -8.75 -19.88
CA LEU A 6 -25.49 -8.22 -19.13
C LEU A 6 -26.74 -9.08 -19.30
N ASP A 7 -27.63 -9.01 -18.32
CA ASP A 7 -29.00 -9.49 -18.45
C ASP A 7 -29.93 -8.47 -19.14
N SER A 8 -31.20 -8.83 -19.27
CA SER A 8 -32.23 -7.99 -19.91
C SER A 8 -32.58 -6.71 -19.14
N THR A 9 -32.07 -6.55 -17.91
CA THR A 9 -32.28 -5.38 -17.05
C THR A 9 -31.05 -4.47 -16.97
N ASP A 10 -30.04 -4.73 -17.80
CA ASP A 10 -28.71 -4.09 -17.80
C ASP A 10 -27.89 -4.36 -16.53
N LYS A 11 -28.20 -5.42 -15.79
CA LYS A 11 -27.36 -5.86 -14.69
C LYS A 11 -26.28 -6.80 -15.19
N LEU A 12 -25.13 -6.80 -14.51
CA LEU A 12 -24.10 -7.80 -14.72
C LEU A 12 -24.71 -9.21 -14.64
N ALA A 13 -24.52 -10.03 -15.67
CA ALA A 13 -24.95 -11.42 -15.62
C ALA A 13 -24.11 -12.19 -14.60
N ASP A 14 -24.74 -13.07 -13.80
CA ASP A 14 -24.11 -13.76 -12.66
C ASP A 14 -22.82 -14.54 -13.01
N PHE A 15 -22.69 -14.98 -14.27
CA PHE A 15 -21.52 -15.71 -14.77
C PHE A 15 -20.41 -14.81 -15.33
N SER A 16 -20.66 -13.51 -15.51
CA SER A 16 -19.73 -12.60 -16.18
C SER A 16 -18.67 -12.08 -15.22
N ASN A 17 -17.42 -12.09 -15.67
CA ASN A 17 -16.34 -11.40 -14.97
C ASN A 17 -16.48 -9.87 -15.10
N TYR A 18 -15.84 -9.16 -14.17
CA TYR A 18 -15.81 -7.70 -14.08
C TYR A 18 -14.44 -7.21 -13.63
N GLY A 19 -14.09 -5.98 -13.97
CA GLY A 19 -12.83 -5.36 -13.58
C GLY A 19 -12.56 -4.08 -14.37
N THR A 20 -11.59 -3.30 -13.92
CA THR A 20 -11.16 -2.07 -14.60
C THR A 20 -10.58 -2.32 -16.00
N TRP A 21 -10.24 -3.58 -16.31
CA TRP A 21 -9.75 -4.03 -17.62
C TRP A 21 -10.89 -4.30 -18.64
N VAL A 22 -12.16 -4.29 -18.21
CA VAL A 22 -13.30 -4.47 -19.13
C VAL A 22 -13.47 -3.22 -20.00
N ASP A 23 -13.67 -3.41 -21.30
CA ASP A 23 -13.80 -2.30 -22.25
C ASP A 23 -15.25 -1.83 -22.42
N ILE A 24 -16.19 -2.77 -22.49
CA ILE A 24 -17.61 -2.54 -22.83
C ILE A 24 -18.46 -3.70 -22.30
N SER A 25 -19.76 -3.48 -22.14
CA SER A 25 -20.73 -4.51 -21.81
C SER A 25 -21.80 -4.65 -22.89
N ALA A 26 -22.34 -5.85 -23.06
CA ALA A 26 -23.44 -6.12 -24.00
C ALA A 26 -24.38 -7.21 -23.46
N PRO A 27 -25.64 -7.27 -23.91
CA PRO A 27 -26.55 -8.36 -23.57
C PRO A 27 -25.94 -9.73 -23.86
N GLY A 28 -25.89 -10.59 -22.85
CA GLY A 28 -25.31 -11.93 -22.96
C GLY A 28 -26.14 -13.03 -22.30
N THR A 29 -27.31 -12.71 -21.74
CA THR A 29 -28.21 -13.68 -21.11
C THR A 29 -29.40 -13.96 -22.01
N GLU A 30 -29.72 -15.25 -22.22
CA GLU A 30 -30.86 -15.71 -23.03
C GLU A 30 -30.91 -15.15 -24.46
N ILE A 31 -29.74 -15.01 -25.09
CA ILE A 31 -29.64 -14.48 -26.45
C ILE A 31 -30.10 -15.53 -27.45
N MET A 32 -31.15 -15.20 -28.21
CA MET A 32 -31.64 -16.03 -29.30
C MET A 32 -30.68 -15.95 -30.49
N SER A 33 -30.20 -17.10 -30.96
CA SER A 33 -29.34 -17.20 -32.14
C SER A 33 -29.61 -18.50 -32.91
N THR A 34 -28.98 -18.63 -34.07
CA THR A 34 -29.05 -19.85 -34.89
C THR A 34 -28.32 -21.00 -34.21
N VAL A 35 -28.93 -22.18 -34.22
CA VAL A 35 -28.29 -23.45 -33.84
C VAL A 35 -28.29 -24.40 -35.03
N THR A 36 -27.71 -25.59 -34.87
CA THR A 36 -27.72 -26.62 -35.91
C THR A 36 -29.15 -27.01 -36.32
N ASN A 37 -29.28 -27.68 -37.48
CA ASN A 37 -30.56 -28.18 -37.99
C ASN A 37 -31.59 -27.10 -38.37
N ASN A 38 -31.13 -25.90 -38.76
CA ASN A 38 -31.98 -24.79 -39.20
C ASN A 38 -32.98 -24.31 -38.11
N GLU A 39 -32.54 -24.37 -36.85
CA GLU A 39 -33.33 -23.97 -35.69
C GLU A 39 -32.75 -22.72 -35.01
N TYR A 40 -33.51 -22.17 -34.05
CA TYR A 40 -33.08 -21.10 -33.18
C TYR A 40 -33.13 -21.54 -31.72
N GLY A 41 -32.14 -21.13 -30.95
CA GLY A 41 -32.04 -21.44 -29.53
C GLY A 41 -31.53 -20.25 -28.73
N LYS A 42 -31.91 -20.20 -27.45
CA LYS A 42 -31.39 -19.21 -26.50
C LYS A 42 -30.14 -19.77 -25.81
N MET A 43 -29.09 -18.97 -25.75
CA MET A 43 -27.88 -19.29 -24.98
C MET A 43 -27.44 -18.09 -24.14
N SER A 44 -26.72 -18.37 -23.05
CA SER A 44 -26.17 -17.36 -22.16
C SER A 44 -24.65 -17.48 -22.10
N GLY A 45 -23.95 -16.36 -22.15
CA GLY A 45 -22.50 -16.29 -22.05
C GLY A 45 -21.92 -14.97 -22.51
N THR A 46 -20.71 -14.65 -22.06
CA THR A 46 -19.90 -13.58 -22.67
C THR A 46 -19.61 -13.87 -24.15
N SER A 47 -19.60 -15.15 -24.55
CA SER A 47 -19.60 -15.61 -25.94
C SER A 47 -20.81 -15.14 -26.75
N MET A 48 -21.94 -14.79 -26.13
CA MET A 48 -23.12 -14.23 -26.79
C MET A 48 -23.12 -12.70 -26.78
N ALA A 49 -22.49 -12.08 -25.79
CA ALA A 49 -22.27 -10.63 -25.73
C ALA A 49 -21.23 -10.16 -26.78
N CYS A 50 -20.10 -10.88 -26.91
CA CYS A 50 -19.01 -10.57 -27.83
C CYS A 50 -19.46 -10.37 -29.30
N PRO A 51 -20.24 -11.27 -29.94
CA PRO A 51 -20.67 -11.09 -31.32
C PRO A 51 -21.59 -9.89 -31.54
N GLN A 52 -22.32 -9.41 -30.53
CA GLN A 52 -23.08 -8.17 -30.64
C GLN A 52 -22.14 -6.96 -30.81
N VAL A 53 -21.07 -6.91 -30.02
CA VAL A 53 -20.04 -5.86 -30.14
C VAL A 53 -19.34 -5.93 -31.50
N SER A 54 -18.98 -7.13 -31.95
CA SER A 54 -18.40 -7.35 -33.29
C SER A 54 -19.33 -6.91 -34.40
N GLY A 55 -20.64 -7.18 -34.29
CA GLY A 55 -21.65 -6.75 -35.25
C GLY A 55 -21.77 -5.23 -35.34
N VAL A 56 -21.79 -4.53 -34.20
CA VAL A 56 -21.79 -3.06 -34.17
C VAL A 56 -20.50 -2.49 -34.75
N ALA A 57 -19.34 -3.07 -34.44
CA ALA A 57 -18.08 -2.66 -35.06
C ALA A 57 -18.12 -2.80 -36.59
N ALA A 58 -18.67 -3.89 -37.12
CA ALA A 58 -18.85 -4.09 -38.55
C ALA A 58 -19.81 -3.08 -39.18
N LEU A 59 -20.90 -2.71 -38.49
CA LEU A 59 -21.82 -1.66 -38.95
C LEU A 59 -21.12 -0.30 -39.06
N ILE A 60 -20.32 0.06 -38.05
CA ILE A 60 -19.53 1.31 -38.05
C ILE A 60 -18.56 1.31 -39.23
N VAL A 61 -17.78 0.24 -39.42
CA VAL A 61 -16.86 0.12 -40.56
C VAL A 61 -17.61 0.23 -41.89
N SER A 62 -18.76 -0.42 -42.03
CA SER A 62 -19.57 -0.37 -43.25
C SER A 62 -20.03 1.05 -43.59
N GLN A 63 -20.49 1.81 -42.59
CA GLN A 63 -20.97 3.18 -42.76
C GLN A 63 -19.83 4.15 -43.09
N PHE A 64 -18.69 4.04 -42.40
CA PHE A 64 -17.59 5.01 -42.47
C PHE A 64 -16.39 4.53 -43.31
N LYS A 65 -16.50 3.43 -44.06
CA LYS A 65 -15.38 2.89 -44.88
C LYS A 65 -14.76 3.90 -45.83
N ASN A 66 -15.57 4.80 -46.39
CA ASN A 66 -15.12 5.79 -47.38
C ASN A 66 -14.35 6.96 -46.73
N SER A 67 -14.42 7.14 -45.41
CA SER A 67 -13.65 8.15 -44.68
C SER A 67 -12.31 7.63 -44.16
N GLY A 68 -11.97 6.36 -44.42
CA GLY A 68 -10.75 5.74 -43.92
C GLY A 68 -10.77 5.47 -42.42
N ILE A 69 -11.94 5.13 -41.85
CA ILE A 69 -12.10 4.89 -40.42
C ILE A 69 -11.11 3.85 -39.88
N THR A 70 -10.43 4.16 -38.78
CA THR A 70 -9.41 3.29 -38.16
C THR A 70 -10.00 2.40 -37.07
N PRO A 71 -9.34 1.28 -36.71
CA PRO A 71 -9.78 0.44 -35.59
C PRO A 71 -9.93 1.19 -34.26
N ASP A 72 -9.06 2.18 -34.00
CA ASP A 72 -9.13 3.00 -32.80
C ASP A 72 -10.32 3.95 -32.83
N GLN A 73 -10.65 4.53 -33.98
CA GLN A 73 -11.87 5.33 -34.15
C GLN A 73 -13.13 4.49 -33.94
N VAL A 74 -13.14 3.23 -34.42
CA VAL A 74 -14.25 2.30 -34.15
C VAL A 74 -14.39 2.02 -32.66
N ARG A 75 -13.27 1.73 -31.98
CA ARG A 75 -13.26 1.51 -30.51
C ARG A 75 -13.76 2.74 -29.76
N ASN A 76 -13.28 3.93 -30.11
CA ASN A 76 -13.65 5.20 -29.49
C ASN A 76 -15.16 5.46 -29.61
N ARG A 77 -15.73 5.22 -30.80
CA ARG A 77 -17.19 5.29 -31.01
C ARG A 77 -17.95 4.32 -30.12
N ILE A 78 -17.55 3.04 -30.07
CA ILE A 78 -18.24 2.03 -29.26
C ILE A 78 -18.20 2.38 -27.76
N GLN A 79 -17.04 2.79 -27.25
CA GLN A 79 -16.87 3.07 -25.83
C GLN A 79 -17.47 4.42 -25.44
N GLY A 80 -17.20 5.47 -26.20
CA GLY A 80 -17.64 6.83 -25.89
C GLY A 80 -19.15 7.05 -26.05
N LEU A 81 -19.84 6.18 -26.77
CA LEU A 81 -21.28 6.30 -27.06
C LEU A 81 -22.11 5.19 -26.41
N ALA A 82 -21.51 4.42 -25.51
CA ALA A 82 -22.18 3.42 -24.70
C ALA A 82 -23.18 4.07 -23.72
N ASP A 83 -24.26 3.36 -23.42
CA ASP A 83 -25.18 3.77 -22.36
C ASP A 83 -24.57 3.48 -20.99
N ASP A 84 -24.61 4.47 -20.10
CA ASP A 84 -24.19 4.26 -18.72
C ASP A 84 -25.16 3.32 -17.98
N ILE A 85 -24.59 2.40 -17.23
CA ILE A 85 -25.29 1.38 -16.46
C ILE A 85 -24.75 1.29 -15.03
N ASP A 86 -23.84 2.19 -14.61
CA ASP A 86 -23.24 2.17 -13.28
C ASP A 86 -24.31 2.30 -12.17
N ASP A 87 -25.32 3.15 -12.37
CA ASP A 87 -26.43 3.31 -11.41
C ASP A 87 -27.27 2.04 -11.25
N LYS A 88 -27.30 1.19 -12.28
CA LYS A 88 -27.97 -0.12 -12.23
C LYS A 88 -27.09 -1.21 -11.61
N ASN A 89 -25.79 -0.94 -11.47
CA ASN A 89 -24.77 -1.89 -11.02
C ASN A 89 -23.85 -1.28 -9.93
N PRO A 90 -24.40 -0.81 -8.79
CA PRO A 90 -23.64 -0.02 -7.82
C PRO A 90 -22.42 -0.77 -7.23
N LEU A 91 -22.49 -2.10 -7.11
CA LEU A 91 -21.37 -2.93 -6.61
C LEU A 91 -20.21 -3.07 -7.62
N PHE A 92 -20.48 -2.82 -8.90
CA PHE A 92 -19.54 -3.00 -10.01
C PHE A 92 -19.26 -1.68 -10.74
N LYS A 93 -19.52 -0.55 -10.08
CA LYS A 93 -19.28 0.78 -10.62
C LYS A 93 -17.85 0.88 -11.17
N HIS A 94 -17.72 1.35 -12.42
CA HIS A 94 -16.45 1.47 -13.14
C HIS A 94 -15.72 0.14 -13.42
N LYS A 95 -16.38 -1.01 -13.24
CA LYS A 95 -15.82 -2.36 -13.52
C LYS A 95 -16.52 -3.08 -14.68
N LEU A 96 -17.49 -2.44 -15.33
CA LEU A 96 -18.27 -2.97 -16.46
C LEU A 96 -17.94 -2.27 -17.78
N GLY A 97 -16.73 -1.73 -17.88
CA GLY A 97 -16.25 -0.94 -19.01
C GLY A 97 -17.02 0.35 -19.19
N ALA A 98 -17.13 0.81 -20.43
CA ALA A 98 -17.80 2.07 -20.75
C ALA A 98 -19.33 2.04 -20.59
N GLY A 99 -19.91 0.87 -20.26
CA GLY A 99 -21.34 0.65 -20.14
C GLY A 99 -21.90 -0.26 -21.22
N ARG A 100 -23.22 -0.24 -21.43
CA ARG A 100 -23.88 -1.09 -22.43
C ARG A 100 -23.68 -0.54 -23.84
N ILE A 101 -23.32 -1.41 -24.78
CA ILE A 101 -23.23 -1.05 -26.19
C ILE A 101 -24.53 -0.45 -26.74
N ASN A 102 -24.41 0.63 -27.53
CA ASN A 102 -25.54 1.30 -28.18
C ASN A 102 -25.24 1.52 -29.67
N ALA A 103 -25.83 0.69 -30.53
CA ALA A 103 -25.62 0.75 -31.98
C ALA A 103 -26.11 2.07 -32.60
N PHE A 104 -27.26 2.58 -32.16
CA PHE A 104 -27.84 3.82 -32.69
C PHE A 104 -26.91 5.01 -32.45
N LYS A 105 -26.43 5.17 -31.20
CA LYS A 105 -25.48 6.23 -30.89
C LYS A 105 -24.15 6.02 -31.62
N ALA A 106 -23.62 4.79 -31.65
CA ALA A 106 -22.33 4.51 -32.28
C ALA A 106 -22.27 4.79 -33.80
N LEU A 107 -23.42 4.69 -34.48
CA LEU A 107 -23.58 4.98 -35.91
C LEU A 107 -23.95 6.45 -36.20
N HIS A 108 -24.25 7.24 -35.16
CA HIS A 108 -24.53 8.66 -35.33
C HIS A 108 -23.30 9.39 -35.89
N ASP A 109 -23.52 10.30 -36.84
CA ASP A 109 -22.46 11.16 -37.36
C ASP A 109 -22.69 12.59 -36.88
N ALA A 110 -21.95 12.99 -35.85
CA ALA A 110 -21.98 14.36 -35.35
C ALA A 110 -21.03 15.30 -36.11
N GLY A 111 -20.37 14.81 -37.17
CA GLY A 111 -19.39 15.58 -37.93
C GLY A 111 -18.10 15.87 -37.15
N THR A 112 -17.43 16.94 -37.54
CA THR A 112 -16.08 17.30 -37.07
C THR A 112 -16.07 18.37 -35.97
N ILE A 113 -17.17 18.52 -35.21
CA ILE A 113 -17.27 19.57 -34.19
C ILE A 113 -16.42 19.16 -32.98
N PRO A 114 -15.35 19.90 -32.64
CA PRO A 114 -14.52 19.55 -31.50
C PRO A 114 -15.23 19.73 -30.16
N PRO A 115 -14.92 18.89 -29.16
CA PRO A 115 -15.37 19.14 -27.79
C PRO A 115 -14.74 20.41 -27.23
N SER A 116 -15.36 20.97 -26.18
CA SER A 116 -14.82 22.13 -25.49
C SER A 116 -13.52 21.76 -24.76
N ALA A 117 -12.60 22.71 -24.64
CA ALA A 117 -11.38 22.54 -23.85
C ALA A 117 -11.68 22.56 -22.34
N ILE A 118 -10.82 21.90 -21.56
CA ILE A 118 -10.79 22.03 -20.11
C ILE A 118 -10.33 23.44 -19.74
N THR A 119 -11.04 24.11 -18.85
CA THR A 119 -10.74 25.50 -18.44
C THR A 119 -10.23 25.64 -17.01
N ASN A 120 -10.27 24.56 -16.22
CA ASN A 120 -9.95 24.56 -14.80
C ASN A 120 -8.91 23.48 -14.42
N LEU A 121 -8.01 23.12 -15.34
CA LEU A 121 -6.91 22.20 -15.04
C LEU A 121 -5.99 22.81 -13.98
N GLN A 122 -5.74 22.08 -12.90
CA GLN A 122 -4.92 22.53 -11.80
C GLN A 122 -4.01 21.40 -11.28
N ALA A 123 -2.80 21.76 -10.86
CA ALA A 123 -1.95 20.89 -10.06
C ALA A 123 -2.22 21.19 -8.59
N ILE A 124 -2.79 20.23 -7.86
CA ILE A 124 -3.31 20.42 -6.51
C ILE A 124 -2.30 20.05 -5.42
N SER A 125 -1.35 19.16 -5.72
CA SER A 125 -0.24 18.82 -4.82
C SER A 125 0.97 18.30 -5.59
N SER A 126 2.14 18.34 -4.95
CA SER A 126 3.39 17.83 -5.51
C SER A 126 4.26 17.19 -4.45
N GLU A 127 4.82 16.02 -4.75
CA GLU A 127 5.84 15.34 -3.97
C GLU A 127 7.20 15.45 -4.67
N GLN A 128 8.19 14.70 -4.22
CA GLN A 128 9.52 14.70 -4.84
C GLN A 128 9.50 14.23 -6.31
N LEU A 129 8.74 13.17 -6.61
CA LEU A 129 8.74 12.50 -7.93
C LEU A 129 7.33 12.40 -8.54
N SER A 130 6.35 13.09 -7.96
CA SER A 130 4.97 13.01 -8.39
C SER A 130 4.24 14.36 -8.29
N VAL A 131 3.21 14.53 -9.11
CA VAL A 131 2.27 15.66 -9.07
C VAL A 131 0.85 15.10 -9.17
N THR A 132 -0.04 15.58 -8.30
CA THR A 132 -1.48 15.32 -8.42
C THR A 132 -2.15 16.47 -9.16
N ILE A 133 -2.88 16.15 -10.22
CA ILE A 133 -3.68 17.09 -11.01
C ILE A 133 -5.17 16.83 -10.87
N ALA A 134 -5.97 17.88 -11.03
CA ALA A 134 -7.44 17.82 -11.03
C ALA A 134 -8.03 18.73 -12.10
N TRP A 135 -9.16 18.33 -12.68
CA TRP A 135 -9.91 19.12 -13.66
C TRP A 135 -11.38 18.71 -13.71
N THR A 136 -12.20 19.44 -14.47
CA THR A 136 -13.58 19.03 -14.77
C THR A 136 -13.70 18.72 -16.25
N THR A 137 -14.21 17.52 -16.56
CA THR A 137 -14.60 17.12 -17.92
C THR A 137 -15.60 18.13 -18.46
N PRO A 138 -15.29 18.85 -19.56
CA PRO A 138 -16.25 19.77 -20.14
C PRO A 138 -17.41 18.98 -20.77
N LEU A 139 -18.55 19.64 -20.97
CA LEU A 139 -19.63 19.03 -21.74
C LEU A 139 -19.29 19.07 -23.24
N SER A 140 -19.60 17.99 -23.95
CA SER A 140 -19.50 17.95 -25.41
C SER A 140 -20.61 18.78 -26.06
N ARG A 141 -20.28 19.48 -27.15
CA ARG A 141 -21.15 20.44 -27.84
C ARG A 141 -22.14 19.79 -28.83
N ILE A 142 -22.62 18.59 -28.54
CA ILE A 142 -23.60 17.88 -29.37
C ILE A 142 -24.85 17.64 -28.52
N SER A 143 -25.87 18.47 -28.75
CA SER A 143 -27.23 18.40 -28.20
C SER A 143 -27.36 17.93 -26.74
N ASP A 144 -27.42 18.90 -25.83
CA ASP A 144 -28.05 18.98 -24.50
C ASP A 144 -28.06 17.81 -23.49
N SER A 145 -27.54 16.61 -23.76
CA SER A 145 -27.63 15.51 -22.78
C SER A 145 -26.63 14.36 -22.91
N ILE A 146 -25.66 14.40 -23.83
CA ILE A 146 -24.66 13.32 -23.95
C ILE A 146 -23.25 13.92 -23.88
N ASN A 147 -22.54 13.66 -22.79
CA ASN A 147 -21.09 13.86 -22.76
C ASN A 147 -20.46 12.81 -23.67
N THR A 148 -20.06 13.20 -24.88
CA THR A 148 -19.40 12.30 -25.83
C THR A 148 -17.88 12.24 -25.63
N ILE A 149 -17.32 12.91 -24.62
CA ILE A 149 -15.88 12.87 -24.34
C ILE A 149 -15.51 11.45 -23.87
N SER A 150 -14.66 10.79 -24.63
CA SER A 150 -14.28 9.40 -24.40
C SER A 150 -12.85 9.25 -23.90
N GLN A 151 -11.99 10.23 -24.14
CA GLN A 151 -10.56 10.16 -23.91
C GLN A 151 -9.96 11.52 -23.54
N TYR A 152 -8.79 11.45 -22.90
CA TYR A 152 -7.91 12.58 -22.68
C TYR A 152 -6.57 12.31 -23.35
N GLU A 153 -5.96 13.38 -23.86
CA GLU A 153 -4.55 13.41 -24.22
C GLU A 153 -3.85 14.36 -23.25
N CYS A 154 -3.15 13.79 -22.27
CA CYS A 154 -2.41 14.55 -21.26
C CYS A 154 -0.93 14.54 -21.61
N ARG A 155 -0.32 15.73 -21.53
CA ARG A 155 1.11 15.87 -21.74
C ARG A 155 1.71 16.81 -20.70
N TYR A 156 2.97 16.54 -20.36
CA TYR A 156 3.76 17.35 -19.44
C TYR A 156 5.16 17.64 -19.99
N SER A 157 5.74 18.76 -19.57
CA SER A 157 7.07 19.21 -20.01
C SER A 157 7.76 20.04 -18.94
N ASN A 158 9.09 20.07 -18.98
CA ASN A 158 9.91 21.01 -18.18
C ASN A 158 10.09 22.38 -18.88
N MET A 159 9.55 22.52 -20.09
CA MET A 159 9.48 23.77 -20.84
C MET A 159 8.00 24.21 -20.98
N PRO A 160 7.71 25.52 -21.10
CA PRO A 160 6.35 25.99 -21.29
C PRO A 160 5.64 25.31 -22.47
N ILE A 161 4.43 24.80 -22.23
CA ILE A 161 3.59 24.19 -23.26
C ILE A 161 2.72 25.26 -23.93
N THR A 162 2.67 25.24 -25.25
CA THR A 162 1.82 26.04 -26.13
C THR A 162 1.07 25.11 -27.09
N ALA A 163 0.10 25.64 -27.84
CA ALA A 163 -0.60 24.86 -28.85
C ALA A 163 0.35 24.30 -29.93
N ASP A 164 1.41 25.03 -30.26
CA ASP A 164 2.36 24.67 -31.32
C ASP A 164 3.34 23.58 -30.91
N ASN A 165 3.67 23.48 -29.61
CA ASN A 165 4.66 22.54 -29.10
C ASN A 165 4.07 21.38 -28.29
N PHE A 166 2.74 21.33 -28.12
CA PHE A 166 2.06 20.33 -27.31
C PHE A 166 2.44 18.89 -27.70
N GLU A 167 2.49 18.57 -28.98
CA GLU A 167 2.80 17.22 -29.47
C GLU A 167 4.26 16.80 -29.20
N ASN A 168 5.14 17.75 -28.86
CA ASN A 168 6.54 17.47 -28.49
C ASN A 168 6.71 17.18 -26.98
N ALA A 169 5.70 17.49 -26.17
CA ALA A 169 5.72 17.24 -24.73
C ALA A 169 5.49 15.74 -24.43
N THR A 170 5.95 15.30 -23.27
CA THR A 170 5.88 13.90 -22.83
C THR A 170 4.44 13.51 -22.54
N GLU A 171 3.98 12.40 -23.14
CA GLU A 171 2.64 11.87 -22.94
C GLU A 171 2.48 11.16 -21.59
N PHE A 172 1.29 11.27 -21.01
CA PHE A 172 0.91 10.56 -19.78
C PHE A 172 -0.49 9.96 -19.95
N ASP A 173 -0.59 8.65 -19.75
CA ASP A 173 -1.85 7.93 -19.87
C ASP A 173 -2.79 8.29 -18.71
N LEU A 174 -3.94 8.87 -19.06
CA LEU A 174 -5.02 9.13 -18.11
C LEU A 174 -6.08 8.04 -18.16
N PHE A 175 -6.76 7.88 -17.02
CA PHE A 175 -7.99 7.10 -16.97
C PHE A 175 -9.08 7.74 -17.84
N LYS A 176 -10.06 6.92 -18.25
CA LYS A 176 -11.20 7.40 -19.03
C LYS A 176 -11.95 8.50 -18.26
N PRO A 177 -12.50 9.50 -18.96
CA PRO A 177 -13.26 10.58 -18.34
C PRO A 177 -14.36 10.07 -17.41
N SER A 178 -14.47 10.65 -16.21
CA SER A 178 -15.65 10.38 -15.39
C SER A 178 -16.89 10.93 -16.08
N LYS A 179 -17.96 10.13 -16.10
CA LYS A 179 -19.26 10.53 -16.64
C LYS A 179 -19.99 11.53 -15.73
N ASN A 180 -19.52 11.69 -14.49
CA ASN A 180 -20.18 12.43 -13.44
C ASN A 180 -19.38 13.72 -13.21
N THR A 181 -19.96 14.84 -13.58
CA THR A 181 -19.42 16.21 -13.71
C THR A 181 -18.83 16.86 -12.43
N ILE A 182 -18.21 16.10 -11.53
CA ILE A 182 -17.79 16.54 -10.20
C ILE A 182 -16.30 16.93 -10.19
N SER A 183 -15.40 16.09 -10.71
CA SER A 183 -13.99 16.37 -11.04
C SER A 183 -13.26 15.06 -11.33
N ASP A 184 -12.33 15.09 -12.28
CA ASP A 184 -11.35 14.03 -12.53
C ASP A 184 -10.02 14.37 -11.84
N THR A 185 -9.29 13.33 -11.41
CA THR A 185 -7.96 13.46 -10.81
C THR A 185 -6.98 12.42 -11.36
N ALA A 186 -5.69 12.76 -11.35
CA ALA A 186 -4.62 11.83 -11.72
C ALA A 186 -3.31 12.17 -10.99
N ILE A 187 -2.45 11.16 -10.81
CA ILE A 187 -1.12 11.31 -10.21
C ILE A 187 -0.09 11.00 -11.30
N ILE A 188 0.62 12.03 -11.76
CA ILE A 188 1.76 11.88 -12.67
C ILE A 188 2.98 11.50 -11.83
N THR A 189 3.60 10.36 -12.11
CA THR A 189 4.76 9.83 -11.37
C THR A 189 6.02 9.82 -12.24
N GLY A 190 7.18 9.48 -11.65
CA GLY A 190 8.44 9.38 -12.39
C GLY A 190 9.06 10.74 -12.74
N LEU A 191 8.65 11.81 -12.06
CA LEU A 191 9.15 13.17 -12.28
C LEU A 191 10.50 13.40 -11.60
N GLN A 192 11.21 14.45 -12.00
CA GLN A 192 12.44 14.90 -11.35
C GLN A 192 12.12 15.84 -10.19
N SER A 193 12.89 15.77 -9.10
CA SER A 193 12.73 16.66 -7.94
C SER A 193 13.16 18.10 -8.22
N ASP A 194 12.60 19.08 -7.49
CA ASP A 194 12.86 20.52 -7.63
C ASP A 194 12.71 21.09 -9.05
N THR A 195 11.90 20.44 -9.88
CA THR A 195 11.75 20.73 -11.30
C THR A 195 10.37 21.32 -11.58
N VAL A 196 10.32 22.39 -12.38
CA VAL A 196 9.05 23.00 -12.81
C VAL A 196 8.48 22.19 -13.95
N TYR A 197 7.21 21.82 -13.84
CA TYR A 197 6.45 21.13 -14.86
C TYR A 197 5.25 21.97 -15.32
N TYR A 198 5.04 21.97 -16.62
CA TYR A 198 3.87 22.50 -17.32
C TYR A 198 3.05 21.32 -17.81
N ILE A 199 1.77 21.31 -17.50
CA ILE A 199 0.86 20.20 -17.78
C ILE A 199 -0.36 20.75 -18.54
N ALA A 200 -0.74 20.06 -19.61
CA ALA A 200 -1.90 20.42 -20.42
C ALA A 200 -2.65 19.17 -20.88
N ILE A 201 -3.96 19.31 -21.09
CA ILE A 201 -4.84 18.23 -21.52
C ILE A 201 -5.67 18.69 -22.72
N LYS A 202 -5.79 17.84 -23.74
CA LYS A 202 -6.85 17.93 -24.74
C LYS A 202 -7.93 16.88 -24.46
N THR A 203 -9.18 17.24 -24.67
CA THR A 203 -10.29 16.27 -24.63
C THR A 203 -10.52 15.69 -26.01
N ILE A 204 -10.87 14.41 -26.07
CA ILE A 204 -11.16 13.72 -27.31
C ILE A 204 -12.55 13.10 -27.19
N ASP A 205 -13.43 13.45 -28.13
CA ASP A 205 -14.77 12.89 -28.19
C ASP A 205 -14.79 11.49 -28.84
N ALA A 206 -15.93 10.82 -28.74
CA ALA A 206 -16.16 9.50 -29.31
C ALA A 206 -16.05 9.47 -30.85
N PHE A 207 -16.10 10.64 -31.49
CA PHE A 207 -15.93 10.82 -32.93
C PHE A 207 -14.46 11.11 -33.29
N SER A 208 -13.55 11.11 -32.31
CA SER A 208 -12.12 11.40 -32.42
C SER A 208 -11.80 12.86 -32.76
N ASN A 209 -12.73 13.79 -32.52
CA ASN A 209 -12.44 15.21 -32.57
C ASN A 209 -11.70 15.63 -31.28
N LYS A 210 -10.63 16.41 -31.43
CA LYS A 210 -9.80 16.90 -30.32
C LYS A 210 -10.14 18.36 -30.00
N SER A 211 -10.29 18.70 -28.73
CA SER A 211 -10.44 20.09 -28.29
C SER A 211 -9.18 20.93 -28.59
N THR A 212 -9.32 22.24 -28.47
CA THR A 212 -8.16 23.11 -28.24
C THR A 212 -7.47 22.76 -26.92
N LEU A 213 -6.26 23.27 -26.72
CA LEU A 213 -5.49 23.07 -25.50
C LEU A 213 -6.26 23.59 -24.26
N SER A 214 -6.15 22.88 -23.14
CA SER A 214 -6.60 23.40 -21.84
C SER A 214 -5.83 24.66 -21.41
N ASN A 215 -6.24 25.26 -20.30
CA ASN A 215 -5.31 26.09 -19.54
C ASN A 215 -4.10 25.24 -19.07
N ILE A 216 -2.96 25.90 -18.79
CA ILE A 216 -1.72 25.22 -18.39
C ILE A 216 -1.65 25.15 -16.87
N ALA A 217 -1.63 23.94 -16.30
CA ALA A 217 -1.26 23.76 -14.90
C ALA A 217 0.26 23.82 -14.76
N THR A 218 0.75 24.62 -13.82
CA THR A 218 2.18 24.79 -13.57
C THR A 218 2.48 24.49 -12.11
N ILE A 219 3.45 23.63 -11.83
CA ILE A 219 3.87 23.31 -10.47
C ILE A 219 5.35 22.95 -10.44
N ARG A 220 6.00 23.12 -9.30
CA ARG A 220 7.36 22.65 -9.05
C ARG A 220 7.30 21.44 -8.12
N THR A 221 7.91 20.34 -8.50
CA THR A 221 8.08 19.18 -7.61
C THR A 221 8.88 19.55 -6.37
N SER A 222 8.63 18.85 -5.27
CA SER A 222 9.30 19.11 -4.00
C SER A 222 10.80 18.76 -4.09
N ARG A 223 11.60 19.45 -3.28
CA ARG A 223 13.01 19.08 -3.09
C ARG A 223 13.08 17.77 -2.32
N ALA A 224 13.97 16.88 -2.77
CA ALA A 224 14.33 15.67 -2.02
C ALA A 224 14.65 16.01 -0.56
N PRO A 225 14.30 15.13 0.40
CA PRO A 225 14.71 15.33 1.78
C PRO A 225 16.24 15.39 1.85
N LYS A 226 16.77 16.40 2.54
CA LYS A 226 18.22 16.59 2.68
C LYS A 226 18.54 16.70 4.16
N ALA A 227 19.17 15.66 4.70
CA ALA A 227 19.70 15.71 6.05
C ALA A 227 20.90 16.67 6.11
N VAL A 228 20.81 17.65 7.00
CA VAL A 228 21.92 18.54 7.34
C VAL A 228 22.23 18.32 8.81
N PHE A 229 23.47 17.99 9.11
CA PHE A 229 23.96 17.74 10.47
C PHE A 229 24.65 19.00 10.99
N SER A 230 24.38 19.39 12.25
CA SER A 230 25.09 20.52 12.89
C SER A 230 26.60 20.27 13.01
N GLN A 231 26.99 19.00 13.04
CA GLN A 231 28.37 18.53 13.05
C GLN A 231 28.42 17.09 12.53
N THR A 232 29.45 16.76 11.76
CA THR A 232 29.68 15.41 11.20
C THR A 232 30.69 14.61 12.00
N GLU A 233 31.46 15.29 12.85
CA GLU A 233 32.44 14.70 13.76
C GLU A 233 32.32 15.36 15.12
N VAL A 234 32.50 14.59 16.19
CA VAL A 234 32.54 15.11 17.55
C VAL A 234 33.78 14.57 18.24
N ASN A 235 34.67 15.49 18.63
CA ASN A 235 35.85 15.17 19.39
C ASN A 235 35.58 15.46 20.87
N LEU A 236 35.55 14.41 21.69
CA LEU A 236 35.42 14.52 23.13
C LEU A 236 36.73 14.16 23.82
N SER A 237 37.12 14.99 24.77
CA SER A 237 38.16 14.68 25.75
C SER A 237 37.52 14.70 27.13
N MET A 238 37.36 13.53 27.74
CA MET A 238 36.69 13.37 29.05
C MET A 238 37.69 13.05 30.15
N GLN A 239 37.46 13.59 31.34
CA GLN A 239 38.18 13.23 32.57
C GLN A 239 37.36 12.24 33.41
N PRO A 240 37.98 11.50 34.35
CA PRO A 240 37.25 10.62 35.27
C PRO A 240 36.15 11.39 36.03
N SER A 241 34.95 10.80 36.10
CA SER A 241 33.78 11.37 36.80
C SER A 241 33.18 12.63 36.18
N GLN A 242 33.44 12.90 34.90
CA GLN A 242 32.88 14.04 34.18
C GLN A 242 31.82 13.59 33.16
N ASP A 243 30.62 14.14 33.26
CA ASP A 243 29.56 13.94 32.25
C ASP A 243 29.69 14.97 31.13
N SER A 244 29.39 14.58 29.90
CA SER A 244 29.35 15.49 28.75
C SER A 244 28.16 15.17 27.87
N LEU A 245 27.36 16.19 27.56
CA LEU A 245 26.19 16.09 26.70
C LEU A 245 26.51 16.76 25.36
N ILE A 246 26.28 16.05 24.26
CA ILE A 246 26.43 16.59 22.91
C ILE A 246 25.05 16.72 22.28
N HIS A 247 24.75 17.90 21.75
CA HIS A 247 23.58 18.11 20.91
C HIS A 247 23.99 18.03 19.42
N ILE A 248 23.56 16.98 18.74
CA ILE A 248 23.58 16.91 17.27
C ILE A 248 22.19 17.27 16.77
N THR A 249 22.08 18.36 16.03
CA THR A 249 20.83 18.73 15.36
C THR A 249 20.86 18.20 13.94
N ILE A 250 19.83 17.45 13.56
CA ILE A 250 19.59 17.04 12.18
C ILE A 250 18.41 17.86 11.66
N THR A 251 18.64 18.64 10.62
CA THR A 251 17.62 19.46 9.97
C THR A 251 17.29 18.88 8.60
N ASN A 252 16.00 18.78 8.28
CA ASN A 252 15.57 18.50 6.92
C ASN A 252 15.55 19.80 6.12
N ALA A 253 16.53 20.00 5.25
CA ALA A 253 16.59 21.14 4.33
C ALA A 253 15.76 20.92 3.04
N GLY A 254 15.12 19.76 2.89
CA GLY A 254 14.16 19.43 1.83
C GLY A 254 12.72 19.75 2.21
N LYS A 255 11.77 19.43 1.32
CA LYS A 255 10.33 19.61 1.58
C LYS A 255 9.63 18.31 1.99
N ASP A 256 10.16 17.17 1.57
CA ASP A 256 9.56 15.85 1.82
C ASP A 256 10.02 15.24 3.16
N THR A 257 9.40 14.16 3.61
CA THR A 257 9.70 13.54 4.91
C THR A 257 11.12 13.00 4.98
N LEU A 258 11.89 13.41 5.99
CA LEU A 258 13.21 12.85 6.30
C LEU A 258 13.05 11.75 7.36
N THR A 259 13.22 10.49 6.97
CA THR A 259 13.30 9.37 7.92
C THR A 259 14.74 9.16 8.36
N ILE A 260 14.98 9.17 9.68
CA ILE A 260 16.31 8.98 10.27
C ILE A 260 16.30 7.67 11.05
N ASN A 261 17.08 6.70 10.59
CA ASN A 261 17.35 5.47 11.32
C ASN A 261 18.69 5.60 12.04
N GLN A 262 18.69 5.52 13.37
CA GLN A 262 19.90 5.66 14.18
C GLN A 262 20.47 4.27 14.51
N HIS A 263 21.77 4.11 14.35
CA HIS A 263 22.51 2.91 14.75
C HIS A 263 23.76 3.35 15.50
N TYR A 264 23.89 2.93 16.76
CA TYR A 264 25.03 3.25 17.62
C TYR A 264 25.95 2.02 17.71
N GLN A 265 27.23 2.16 17.36
CA GLN A 265 28.25 1.14 17.55
C GLN A 265 29.32 1.72 18.48
N ASN A 266 29.48 1.13 19.66
CA ASN A 266 30.57 1.47 20.57
C ASN A 266 31.80 0.62 20.22
N GLU A 267 32.76 1.19 19.50
CA GLU A 267 34.10 0.60 19.41
C GLU A 267 34.86 0.86 20.71
N THR A 268 34.75 -0.07 21.65
CA THR A 268 35.42 0.08 22.95
C THR A 268 36.88 -0.38 22.86
N ALA A 269 37.82 0.56 22.74
CA ALA A 269 39.22 0.32 23.08
C ALA A 269 39.38 0.37 24.61
N ILE A 270 39.16 -0.76 25.31
CA ILE A 270 39.50 -0.91 26.73
C ILE A 270 40.87 -1.58 26.82
N SER A 271 41.89 -0.83 27.24
CA SER A 271 43.22 -1.39 27.51
C SER A 271 43.18 -2.35 28.71
N ASP A 272 43.81 -3.52 28.59
CA ASP A 272 43.87 -4.66 29.51
C ASP A 272 44.40 -4.41 30.95
N LYS A 273 44.56 -3.16 31.40
CA LYS A 273 45.22 -2.86 32.68
C LYS A 273 44.28 -2.81 33.91
N TYR A 274 42.97 -2.98 33.74
CA TYR A 274 41.99 -2.88 34.84
C TYR A 274 41.41 -4.23 35.33
N LEU A 275 41.81 -5.36 34.76
CA LEU A 275 41.22 -6.68 35.07
C LEU A 275 41.78 -7.39 36.31
N GLN A 276 42.66 -6.78 37.12
CA GLN A 276 43.23 -7.45 38.30
C GLN A 276 42.88 -6.83 39.66
N SER A 277 42.12 -5.73 39.74
CA SER A 277 41.72 -5.13 41.03
C SER A 277 40.25 -5.29 41.41
N ALA A 278 39.44 -5.98 40.60
CA ALA A 278 38.01 -6.21 40.89
C ALA A 278 37.72 -7.65 41.35
N ASN A 279 38.55 -8.16 42.27
CA ASN A 279 38.18 -9.28 43.13
C ASN A 279 37.77 -8.73 44.51
N SER A 280 36.70 -7.93 44.51
CA SER A 280 35.82 -7.65 45.64
C SER A 280 34.92 -6.48 45.24
N GLN A 281 33.62 -6.60 45.56
CA GLN A 281 32.54 -5.66 45.30
C GLN A 281 31.78 -5.83 43.97
N THR A 282 30.58 -6.38 44.17
CA THR A 282 29.39 -6.40 43.33
C THR A 282 29.05 -5.04 42.71
N ALA A 283 29.14 -4.90 41.38
CA ALA A 283 28.39 -3.91 40.61
C ALA A 283 28.40 -4.25 39.09
N ASN A 284 27.20 -4.44 38.52
CA ASN A 284 26.87 -4.31 37.09
C ASN A 284 27.51 -5.24 36.05
N GLN A 285 27.40 -6.55 36.24
CA GLN A 285 27.32 -7.48 35.09
C GLN A 285 25.84 -7.85 34.89
N PRO A 286 25.30 -7.87 33.66
CA PRO A 286 23.93 -8.32 33.44
C PRO A 286 23.81 -9.81 33.83
N VAL A 287 22.71 -10.21 34.46
CA VAL A 287 22.46 -11.56 34.97
C VAL A 287 21.10 -12.04 34.47
N ILE A 288 21.06 -13.23 33.89
CA ILE A 288 19.79 -13.91 33.53
C ILE A 288 19.42 -14.89 34.65
N LEU A 289 18.14 -14.87 35.03
CA LEU A 289 17.54 -15.80 35.99
C LEU A 289 16.78 -16.90 35.23
N VAL A 290 17.25 -18.14 35.36
CA VAL A 290 16.57 -19.31 34.78
C VAL A 290 15.96 -20.12 35.91
N VAL A 291 14.69 -20.52 35.76
CA VAL A 291 13.97 -21.37 36.70
C VAL A 291 13.72 -22.74 36.05
N ASP A 292 14.33 -23.80 36.60
CA ASP A 292 14.06 -25.20 36.20
C ASP A 292 13.18 -25.87 37.26
N ASN A 293 12.06 -26.45 36.84
CA ASN A 293 11.15 -27.22 37.68
C ASN A 293 11.12 -28.66 37.20
N ARG A 294 11.83 -29.55 37.89
CA ARG A 294 11.75 -31.00 37.66
C ARG A 294 11.09 -31.75 38.79
N ASP A 295 10.82 -31.07 39.90
CA ASP A 295 10.26 -31.64 41.12
C ASP A 295 9.20 -30.67 41.66
N SER A 296 7.93 -31.09 41.69
CA SER A 296 6.77 -30.21 41.77
C SER A 296 6.66 -29.39 43.07
N THR A 297 7.56 -29.64 44.02
CA THR A 297 7.62 -28.98 45.34
C THR A 297 8.73 -27.93 45.48
N MET A 298 9.73 -27.89 44.58
CA MET A 298 10.90 -27.01 44.69
C MET A 298 11.42 -26.55 43.31
N PHE A 299 11.72 -25.25 43.17
CA PHE A 299 12.24 -24.69 41.92
C PHE A 299 13.68 -24.24 42.10
N LYS A 300 14.52 -24.45 41.08
CA LYS A 300 15.92 -24.03 41.09
C LYS A 300 16.10 -22.72 40.32
N LEU A 301 16.44 -21.65 41.03
CA LEU A 301 16.88 -20.37 40.47
C LEU A 301 18.36 -20.45 40.12
N VAL A 302 18.73 -20.05 38.91
CA VAL A 302 20.14 -19.98 38.46
C VAL A 302 20.45 -18.59 37.94
N GLU A 303 21.46 -17.95 38.53
CA GLU A 303 22.04 -16.70 38.05
C GLU A 303 23.21 -17.02 37.12
N MET A 304 23.19 -16.52 35.89
CA MET A 304 24.27 -16.75 34.93
C MET A 304 24.61 -15.51 34.11
N ASN A 305 25.85 -15.47 33.62
CA ASN A 305 26.32 -14.47 32.67
C ASN A 305 25.66 -14.68 31.30
N PRO A 306 25.03 -13.65 30.70
CA PRO A 306 24.30 -13.78 29.44
C PRO A 306 25.21 -13.94 28.22
N PHE A 307 26.47 -13.54 28.30
CA PHE A 307 27.38 -13.55 27.14
C PHE A 307 28.17 -14.85 27.02
N ASN A 308 28.45 -15.54 28.13
CA ASN A 308 29.28 -16.77 28.12
C ASN A 308 28.65 -17.96 28.86
N GLY A 309 27.47 -17.82 29.44
CA GLY A 309 26.76 -18.92 30.11
C GLY A 309 27.35 -19.37 31.44
N LYS A 310 28.33 -18.65 31.99
CA LYS A 310 28.92 -18.97 33.30
C LYS A 310 27.89 -18.75 34.42
N ILE A 311 27.63 -19.79 35.21
CA ILE A 311 26.74 -19.73 36.37
C ILE A 311 27.47 -19.06 37.54
N TYR A 312 26.86 -18.03 38.11
CA TYR A 312 27.33 -17.30 39.28
C TYR A 312 26.78 -17.87 40.58
N SER A 313 25.49 -18.23 40.59
CA SER A 313 24.85 -18.81 41.76
C SER A 313 23.66 -19.69 41.36
N SER A 314 23.28 -20.62 42.25
CA SER A 314 22.00 -21.34 42.11
C SER A 314 21.39 -21.62 43.48
N ARG A 315 20.07 -21.46 43.61
CA ARG A 315 19.33 -21.68 44.87
C ARG A 315 18.04 -22.45 44.60
N GLN A 316 17.67 -23.35 45.52
CA GLN A 316 16.36 -23.99 45.52
C GLN A 316 15.39 -23.28 46.46
N LEU A 317 14.16 -23.07 46.02
CA LEU A 317 13.08 -22.43 46.79
C LEU A 317 11.81 -23.31 46.77
N PRO A 318 11.08 -23.44 47.88
CA PRO A 318 9.82 -24.17 47.94
C PRO A 318 8.69 -23.43 47.20
N LEU A 319 7.79 -24.16 46.55
CA LEU A 319 6.62 -23.60 45.85
C LEU A 319 5.30 -23.92 46.56
N GLY A 320 4.32 -23.02 46.39
CA GLY A 320 3.01 -23.07 47.01
C GLY A 320 1.84 -23.58 46.15
N GLU A 321 2.04 -23.99 44.89
CA GLU A 321 1.05 -24.75 44.08
C GLU A 321 1.80 -25.59 43.03
N ASP A 322 1.38 -26.83 42.76
CA ASP A 322 2.00 -27.72 41.76
C ASP A 322 1.94 -27.09 40.35
N LEU A 323 3.10 -26.74 39.77
CA LEU A 323 3.18 -26.33 38.36
C LEU A 323 3.67 -27.51 37.51
N ASP A 324 2.74 -28.18 36.84
CA ASP A 324 2.97 -29.34 35.95
C ASP A 324 3.70 -29.00 34.62
N TYR A 325 4.28 -27.79 34.48
CA TYR A 325 4.76 -27.25 33.20
C TYR A 325 6.07 -26.45 33.32
N PRO A 326 6.88 -26.36 32.23
CA PRO A 326 8.06 -25.50 32.21
C PRO A 326 7.66 -24.01 32.24
N THR A 327 8.31 -23.24 33.11
CA THR A 327 7.93 -21.85 33.45
C THR A 327 9.05 -20.86 33.13
N MET A 328 8.73 -19.69 32.55
CA MET A 328 9.69 -18.62 32.28
C MET A 328 9.43 -17.44 33.22
N ALA A 329 10.48 -16.90 33.84
CA ALA A 329 10.41 -15.74 34.73
C ALA A 329 11.14 -14.54 34.11
N ILE A 330 10.52 -13.35 34.14
CA ILE A 330 11.11 -12.10 33.65
C ILE A 330 11.09 -11.05 34.77
N ALA A 331 12.24 -10.43 35.05
CA ALA A 331 12.37 -9.31 35.97
C ALA A 331 12.50 -7.99 35.19
N TYR A 332 11.81 -6.94 35.64
CA TYR A 332 11.70 -5.65 34.95
C TYR A 332 12.34 -4.51 35.77
N ASP A 333 13.36 -3.85 35.20
CA ASP A 333 13.62 -2.40 35.32
C ASP A 333 14.76 -1.93 34.39
N GLY A 334 14.41 -1.54 33.16
CA GLY A 334 15.29 -0.67 32.35
C GLY A 334 16.22 -1.37 31.36
N ASN A 335 15.62 -1.97 30.34
CA ASN A 335 16.13 -2.19 28.96
C ASN A 335 17.02 -3.40 28.62
N PHE A 336 16.52 -4.12 27.60
CA PHE A 336 16.97 -5.27 26.81
C PHE A 336 17.03 -6.66 27.47
N ILE A 337 16.22 -7.58 26.93
CA ILE A 337 16.38 -9.04 27.08
C ILE A 337 16.31 -9.65 25.68
N TYR A 338 17.31 -10.47 25.35
CA TYR A 338 17.35 -11.33 24.17
C TYR A 338 17.30 -12.78 24.65
N ILE A 339 16.38 -13.60 24.13
CA ILE A 339 16.31 -15.04 24.44
C ILE A 339 16.54 -15.84 23.16
N ASN A 340 17.61 -16.64 23.13
CA ASN A 340 17.91 -17.53 22.01
C ASN A 340 17.42 -18.96 22.29
N LYS A 341 16.54 -19.42 21.39
CA LYS A 341 16.07 -20.76 21.00
C LYS A 341 16.42 -21.97 21.89
N SER A 342 15.44 -22.36 22.71
CA SER A 342 15.09 -23.78 22.87
C SER A 342 13.60 -23.94 23.21
N LYS A 343 12.96 -24.93 22.58
CA LYS A 343 11.51 -25.17 22.51
C LYS A 343 10.84 -25.34 23.89
N PHE A 344 9.76 -24.61 24.15
CA PHE A 344 8.78 -24.96 25.19
C PHE A 344 7.64 -25.75 24.55
N SER A 345 7.57 -27.06 24.79
CA SER A 345 6.67 -27.97 24.07
C SER A 345 5.31 -28.20 24.73
N LYS A 346 4.97 -27.48 25.82
CA LYS A 346 3.65 -27.55 26.50
C LYS A 346 3.22 -26.15 27.01
N LYS A 347 1.91 -25.96 27.24
CA LYS A 347 1.30 -24.71 27.75
C LYS A 347 2.00 -24.25 29.04
N GLY A 348 2.81 -23.19 28.98
CA GLY A 348 3.57 -22.66 30.12
C GLY A 348 2.90 -21.44 30.75
N TYR A 349 3.50 -20.91 31.82
CA TYR A 349 3.14 -19.63 32.43
C TYR A 349 4.30 -18.63 32.30
N ILE A 350 3.98 -17.34 32.16
CA ILE A 350 4.94 -16.24 32.29
C ILE A 350 4.79 -15.66 33.69
N LEU A 351 5.86 -15.73 34.48
CA LEU A 351 5.89 -15.17 35.84
C LEU A 351 6.58 -13.81 35.84
N VAL A 352 5.97 -12.84 36.52
CA VAL A 352 6.50 -11.47 36.64
C VAL A 352 6.90 -11.22 38.08
N PHE A 353 8.15 -10.77 38.29
CA PHE A 353 8.69 -10.47 39.62
C PHE A 353 9.12 -9.01 39.74
N ASP A 354 9.09 -8.48 40.96
CA ASP A 354 9.65 -7.16 41.27
C ASP A 354 11.18 -7.20 41.50
N LYS A 355 11.77 -6.02 41.75
CA LYS A 355 13.21 -5.85 42.04
C LYS A 355 13.69 -6.54 43.31
N GLN A 356 12.77 -6.88 44.21
CA GLN A 356 13.03 -7.57 45.47
C GLN A 356 12.72 -9.07 45.37
N LEU A 357 12.47 -9.57 44.14
CA LEU A 357 12.14 -10.95 43.80
C LEU A 357 10.81 -11.44 44.40
N GLN A 358 9.88 -10.54 44.67
CA GLN A 358 8.52 -10.92 45.01
C GLN A 358 7.71 -11.20 43.75
N LEU A 359 6.97 -12.30 43.73
CA LEU A 359 6.08 -12.64 42.64
C LEU A 359 4.95 -11.61 42.59
N LEU A 360 4.84 -10.91 41.47
CA LEU A 360 3.81 -9.91 41.24
C LEU A 360 2.60 -10.51 40.53
N ASP A 361 2.81 -11.41 39.55
CA ASP A 361 1.73 -11.99 38.75
C ASP A 361 2.14 -13.29 38.01
N SER A 362 1.15 -14.08 37.59
CA SER A 362 1.33 -15.26 36.73
C SER A 362 0.33 -15.23 35.56
N ILE A 363 0.84 -15.34 34.32
CA ILE A 363 0.03 -15.22 33.11
C ILE A 363 0.05 -16.55 32.34
N PRO A 364 -1.10 -17.20 32.08
CA PRO A 364 -1.15 -18.41 31.28
C PRO A 364 -0.78 -18.12 29.82
N ALA A 365 0.18 -18.86 29.27
CA ALA A 365 0.54 -18.74 27.85
C ALA A 365 -0.61 -19.30 26.99
N PRO A 366 -1.09 -18.55 25.96
CA PRO A 366 -2.32 -18.88 25.28
C PRO A 366 -2.27 -20.22 24.50
N HIS A 367 -1.10 -20.67 24.02
CA HIS A 367 -0.93 -21.93 23.27
C HIS A 367 0.51 -22.48 23.39
N THR A 368 0.79 -23.65 22.77
CA THR A 368 2.15 -24.18 22.61
C THR A 368 2.96 -23.20 21.75
N MET A 369 3.74 -22.33 22.38
CA MET A 369 4.42 -21.23 21.71
C MET A 369 5.87 -21.61 21.41
N ILE A 370 6.27 -21.55 20.14
CA ILE A 370 7.70 -21.57 19.81
C ILE A 370 8.13 -20.13 19.66
N VAL A 371 8.58 -19.55 20.76
CA VAL A 371 9.10 -18.20 20.82
C VAL A 371 10.36 -18.11 19.94
N ASN A 372 10.26 -17.36 18.85
CA ASN A 372 11.41 -17.04 18.01
C ASN A 372 12.19 -15.83 18.54
N ASP A 373 11.43 -14.83 18.98
CA ASP A 373 11.96 -13.56 19.42
C ASP A 373 10.98 -12.87 20.37
N ILE A 374 11.52 -12.05 21.27
CA ILE A 374 10.74 -11.23 22.21
C ILE A 374 11.32 -9.82 22.20
N ALA A 375 10.46 -8.83 22.01
CA ALA A 375 10.84 -7.43 22.13
C ALA A 375 10.05 -6.77 23.26
N VAL A 376 10.69 -5.88 24.03
CA VAL A 376 10.01 -5.09 25.05
C VAL A 376 10.15 -3.61 24.72
N ASN A 377 9.04 -2.89 24.72
CA ASN A 377 9.04 -1.45 24.49
C ASN A 377 8.00 -0.77 25.40
N ASN A 378 8.42 0.20 26.22
CA ASN A 378 7.56 1.03 27.07
C ASN A 378 6.54 0.25 27.94
N GLY A 379 6.94 -0.87 28.53
CA GLY A 379 6.07 -1.69 29.40
C GLY A 379 5.17 -2.68 28.65
N LYS A 380 5.35 -2.81 27.33
CA LYS A 380 4.69 -3.81 26.47
C LYS A 380 5.69 -4.85 26.02
N VAL A 381 5.29 -6.11 26.01
CA VAL A 381 6.06 -7.26 25.53
C VAL A 381 5.44 -7.77 24.25
N TYR A 382 6.24 -7.87 23.20
CA TYR A 382 5.85 -8.37 21.89
C TYR A 382 6.52 -9.73 21.68
N ILE A 383 5.72 -10.74 21.37
CA ILE A 383 6.19 -12.11 21.18
C ILE A 383 5.97 -12.53 19.73
N LEU A 384 7.06 -12.95 19.06
CA LEU A 384 7.04 -13.50 17.72
C LEU A 384 6.95 -15.03 17.78
N ASP A 385 5.82 -15.57 17.31
CA ASP A 385 5.60 -17.02 17.14
C ASP A 385 5.94 -17.46 15.71
N ASN A 386 6.20 -18.76 15.52
CA ASN A 386 6.60 -19.39 14.25
C ASN A 386 5.44 -19.70 13.30
N TRP A 387 4.19 -19.70 13.76
CA TRP A 387 3.05 -20.14 12.96
C TRP A 387 1.97 -19.04 12.93
N GLU A 388 1.60 -18.58 11.71
CA GLU A 388 0.56 -17.58 11.36
C GLU A 388 0.95 -16.08 11.52
N PRO A 389 0.33 -15.13 10.76
CA PRO A 389 0.85 -13.77 10.51
C PRO A 389 0.64 -12.77 11.65
N TYR A 390 0.66 -13.23 12.91
CA TYR A 390 0.26 -12.43 14.06
C TYR A 390 1.43 -12.15 15.01
N LEU A 391 1.51 -10.91 15.51
CA LEU A 391 2.36 -10.52 16.63
C LEU A 391 1.50 -10.49 17.89
N THR A 392 1.92 -11.17 18.97
CA THR A 392 1.20 -11.10 20.25
C THR A 392 1.77 -9.95 21.08
N GLU A 393 0.95 -8.95 21.37
CA GLU A 393 1.27 -7.85 22.28
C GLU A 393 0.67 -8.13 23.66
N LEU A 394 1.51 -8.05 24.68
CA LEU A 394 1.14 -8.11 26.08
C LEU A 394 1.45 -6.76 26.73
N ASP A 395 0.44 -6.05 27.19
CA ASP A 395 0.62 -4.83 27.98
C ASP A 395 0.65 -5.20 29.47
N ILE A 396 1.84 -5.12 30.07
CA ILE A 396 2.06 -5.49 31.47
C ILE A 396 1.34 -4.52 32.42
N ARG A 397 1.15 -3.25 32.01
CA ARG A 397 0.55 -2.22 32.85
C ARG A 397 -0.97 -2.34 32.88
N THR A 398 -1.59 -2.66 31.73
CA THR A 398 -3.05 -2.77 31.61
C THR A 398 -3.56 -4.20 31.73
N LYS A 399 -2.66 -5.20 31.76
CA LYS A 399 -2.97 -6.64 31.84
C LYS A 399 -3.81 -7.15 30.67
N THR A 400 -3.57 -6.63 29.47
CA THR A 400 -4.32 -7.01 28.26
C THR A 400 -3.42 -7.75 27.27
N VAL A 401 -4.00 -8.72 26.57
CA VAL A 401 -3.37 -9.46 25.47
C VAL A 401 -4.08 -9.09 24.18
N SER A 402 -3.32 -8.66 23.18
CA SER A 402 -3.84 -8.30 21.86
C SER A 402 -3.07 -9.01 20.74
N GLN A 403 -3.77 -9.44 19.69
CA GLN A 403 -3.15 -9.98 18.47
C GLN A 403 -3.13 -8.91 17.39
N LEU A 404 -1.96 -8.65 16.83
CA LEU A 404 -1.76 -7.67 15.75
C LEU A 404 -1.49 -8.38 14.42
N ILE A 405 -2.15 -7.94 13.35
CA ILE A 405 -1.98 -8.48 11.98
C ILE A 405 -0.72 -7.88 11.34
N LYS A 406 0.16 -8.73 10.81
CA LYS A 406 1.39 -8.32 10.11
C LYS A 406 1.08 -7.82 8.69
N HIS A 407 1.25 -6.54 8.41
CA HIS A 407 1.35 -6.05 7.03
C HIS A 407 2.73 -6.43 6.46
N ARG A 408 2.75 -7.30 5.43
CA ARG A 408 3.98 -7.71 4.74
C ARG A 408 4.40 -6.61 3.75
N VAL A 409 5.55 -5.98 3.96
CA VAL A 409 6.28 -5.26 2.91
C VAL A 409 7.24 -6.28 2.29
N GLU A 410 6.94 -6.71 1.06
CA GLU A 410 7.84 -7.58 0.29
C GLU A 410 8.95 -6.73 -0.33
N TYR A 411 10.18 -6.91 0.13
CA TYR A 411 11.36 -6.51 -0.64
C TYR A 411 11.72 -7.65 -1.59
N GLY A 412 11.52 -7.41 -2.89
CA GLY A 412 12.02 -8.29 -3.95
C GLY A 412 13.54 -8.22 -4.02
N TRP A 413 14.19 -9.38 -3.99
CA TRP A 413 15.59 -9.54 -4.37
C TRP A 413 15.63 -9.91 -5.85
N GLY A 414 16.54 -9.28 -6.61
CA GLY A 414 16.77 -9.54 -8.03
C GLY A 414 17.37 -10.91 -8.32
#